data_AF-A0A413FHW7-F1
#
_entry.id   AF-A0A413FHW7-F1
#
_cell.length_a   1.000
_cell.length_b   1.000
_cell.length_c   1.000
_cell.angle_alpha   90.00
_cell.angle_beta   90.00
_cell.angle_gamma   90.00
#
_symmetry.space_group_name_H-M   'P 1'
#
loop_
_entity.id
_entity.type
_entity.pdbx_description
1 polymer ?
#
loop_
_entity_poly.entity_id
_entity_poly.type
_entity_poly.pdbx_seq_one_letter_code
_entity_poly.pdbx_strand_id
1 'polypeptide(L)'
;MAYPHGRFRYKVEIDGLGGGGFSEVTGFNASVDVMEYRAGDMVQTPMKIPGLKKYGNIILKQGLADSMVFYEWIAEGVNGAIQRKTITITLLDEEEPPEASWQVINAWPAKYTAPDLNATSSEVAIETLEIAHEGMTRVL
;
A
#
# COMPACT_ATOMS: atom_id res chain seq x y z
N MET A 1 17.21 22.76 -7.16
CA MET A 1 17.33 21.41 -7.75
C MET A 1 16.66 20.46 -6.80
N ALA A 2 15.77 19.58 -7.28
CA ALA A 2 15.20 18.53 -6.43
C ALA A 2 16.23 17.42 -6.27
N TYR A 3 16.59 17.08 -5.03
CA TYR A 3 17.47 15.96 -4.74
C TYR A 3 16.62 14.69 -4.54
N PRO A 4 17.08 13.53 -5.02
CA PRO A 4 16.37 12.28 -4.80
C PRO A 4 16.49 11.85 -3.33
N HIS A 5 15.37 11.46 -2.73
CA HIS A 5 15.29 11.04 -1.33
C HIS A 5 15.44 9.52 -1.18
N GLY A 6 16.02 9.08 -0.07
CA GLY A 6 16.20 7.67 0.23
C GLY A 6 14.89 6.99 0.65
N ARG A 7 14.55 5.84 0.05
CA ARG A 7 13.29 5.10 0.31
C ARG A 7 13.19 4.40 1.67
N PHE A 8 14.13 4.63 2.59
CA PHE A 8 14.32 3.80 3.79
C PHE A 8 13.83 4.44 5.10
N ARG A 9 13.46 5.72 5.08
CA ARG A 9 12.85 6.41 6.22
C ARG A 9 11.40 6.75 5.90
N TYR A 10 10.49 5.98 6.47
CA TYR A 10 9.07 6.19 6.26
C TYR A 10 8.26 5.77 7.49
N LYS A 11 7.10 6.38 7.63
CA LYS A 11 6.11 6.08 8.66
C LYS A 11 4.83 5.62 7.99
N VAL A 12 4.17 4.64 8.59
CA VAL A 12 2.84 4.20 8.18
C VAL A 12 1.88 4.39 9.35
N GLU A 13 0.73 4.98 9.07
CA GLU A 13 -0.32 5.25 10.05
C GLU A 13 -1.63 4.66 9.53
N ILE A 14 -2.38 4.00 10.42
CA ILE A 14 -3.69 3.41 10.11
C ILE A 14 -4.72 4.14 10.98
N ASP A 15 -5.66 4.84 10.34
CA ASP A 15 -6.62 5.76 10.99
C ASP A 15 -5.96 6.81 11.91
N GLY A 16 -4.74 7.25 11.54
CA GLY A 16 -3.97 8.22 12.33
C GLY A 16 -3.35 7.65 13.61
N LEU A 17 -3.54 6.35 13.90
CA LEU A 17 -2.77 5.64 14.91
C LEU A 17 -1.47 5.14 14.27
N GLY A 18 -0.35 5.35 14.97
CA GLY A 18 0.97 4.90 14.49
C GLY A 18 0.97 3.40 14.26
N GLY A 19 1.12 2.98 13.00
CA GLY A 19 0.91 1.60 12.55
C GLY A 19 2.07 0.64 12.84
N GLY A 20 3.05 1.04 13.65
CA GLY A 20 4.26 0.26 13.90
C GLY A 20 5.38 0.51 12.88
N GLY A 21 6.52 -0.16 13.09
CA GLY A 21 7.66 -0.13 12.19
C GLY A 21 7.54 -1.21 11.12
N PHE A 22 7.61 -0.83 9.86
CA PHE A 22 7.53 -1.74 8.73
C PHE A 22 8.89 -1.95 8.11
N SER A 23 9.18 -3.17 7.68
CA SER A 23 10.40 -3.49 6.95
C SER A 23 10.24 -3.18 5.46
N GLU A 24 9.04 -3.39 4.90
CA GLU A 24 8.76 -3.17 3.50
C GLU A 24 7.32 -2.68 3.27
N VAL A 25 7.16 -1.71 2.37
CA VAL A 25 5.86 -1.30 1.86
C VAL A 25 5.93 -1.21 0.34
N THR A 26 5.10 -1.98 -0.35
CA THR A 26 5.10 -2.07 -1.82
C THR A 26 3.68 -2.11 -2.38
N GLY A 27 3.55 -2.12 -3.71
CA GLY A 27 2.26 -2.24 -4.38
C GLY A 27 1.54 -0.93 -4.66
N PHE A 28 2.15 0.22 -4.30
CA PHE A 28 1.66 1.55 -4.66
C PHE A 28 1.71 1.79 -6.16
N ASN A 29 0.67 1.35 -6.87
CA ASN A 29 0.48 1.67 -8.27
C ASN A 29 -0.95 2.16 -8.53
N ALA A 30 -1.04 3.04 -9.52
CA ALA A 30 -2.31 3.49 -10.07
C ALA A 30 -2.16 3.45 -11.58
N SER A 31 -3.12 2.85 -12.26
CA SER A 31 -3.14 2.79 -13.72
C SER A 31 -4.52 3.18 -14.25
N VAL A 32 -4.53 3.69 -15.47
CA VAL A 32 -5.74 3.96 -16.23
C VAL A 32 -5.66 3.10 -17.47
N ASP A 33 -6.64 2.22 -17.67
CA ASP A 33 -6.71 1.41 -18.89
C ASP A 33 -6.79 2.33 -20.11
N VAL A 34 -6.11 1.97 -21.20
CA VAL A 34 -6.17 2.73 -22.45
C VAL A 34 -6.86 1.88 -23.49
N MET A 35 -8.04 2.33 -23.93
CA MET A 35 -8.79 1.72 -25.01
C MET A 35 -8.44 2.39 -26.33
N GLU A 36 -8.20 1.60 -27.37
CA GLU A 36 -7.94 2.11 -28.71
C GLU A 36 -9.22 2.08 -29.55
N TYR A 37 -9.60 3.23 -30.10
CA TYR A 37 -10.74 3.37 -31.00
C TYR A 37 -10.25 3.80 -32.38
N ARG A 38 -10.78 3.14 -33.41
CA ARG A 38 -10.58 3.50 -34.82
C ARG A 38 -11.93 3.75 -35.46
N ALA A 39 -12.12 4.95 -36.01
CA ALA A 39 -13.24 5.23 -36.88
C ALA A 39 -12.73 5.43 -38.32
N GLY A 40 -13.32 4.69 -39.27
CA GLY A 40 -13.27 4.97 -40.70
C GLY A 40 -11.94 5.46 -41.27
N ASP A 41 -11.99 6.63 -41.91
CA ASP A 41 -10.94 7.29 -42.70
C ASP A 41 -9.82 7.94 -41.87
N MET A 42 -9.69 7.58 -40.59
CA MET A 42 -8.63 8.10 -39.73
C MET A 42 -7.23 7.65 -40.20
N VAL A 43 -6.25 8.51 -39.93
CA VAL A 43 -4.80 8.30 -40.08
C VAL A 43 -4.40 6.94 -39.48
N GLN A 44 -3.26 6.36 -39.90
CA GLN A 44 -2.72 5.05 -39.47
C GLN A 44 -2.58 4.83 -37.93
N THR A 45 -2.92 5.81 -37.09
CA THR A 45 -2.83 5.75 -35.64
C THR A 45 -4.22 5.79 -34.97
N PRO A 46 -4.53 4.87 -34.05
CA PRO A 46 -5.80 4.85 -33.32
C PRO A 46 -5.94 6.00 -32.31
N MET A 47 -7.18 6.41 -32.03
CA MET A 47 -7.50 7.33 -30.94
C MET A 47 -7.44 6.58 -29.60
N LYS A 48 -6.81 7.18 -28.59
CA LYS A 48 -6.70 6.63 -27.24
C LYS A 48 -7.79 7.20 -26.33
N ILE A 49 -8.63 6.34 -25.77
CA ILE A 49 -9.72 6.67 -24.85
C ILE A 49 -9.38 6.13 -23.45
N PRO A 50 -9.48 6.95 -22.39
CA PRO A 50 -9.23 6.49 -21.03
C PRO A 50 -10.36 5.56 -20.56
N GLY A 51 -9.96 4.41 -20.02
CA GLY A 51 -10.83 3.38 -19.45
C GLY A 51 -10.86 3.42 -17.91
N LEU A 52 -11.01 2.24 -17.30
CA LEU A 52 -11.12 2.10 -15.85
C LEU A 52 -9.81 2.48 -15.12
N LYS A 53 -9.96 3.11 -13.96
CA LYS A 53 -8.87 3.35 -13.02
C LYS A 53 -8.69 2.10 -12.17
N LYS A 54 -7.45 1.64 -12.06
CA LYS A 54 -7.07 0.48 -11.25
C LYS A 54 -6.04 0.88 -10.22
N TYR A 55 -6.19 0.33 -9.03
CA TYR A 55 -5.25 0.42 -7.94
C TYR A 55 -4.83 -1.00 -7.56
N GLY A 56 -3.53 -1.23 -7.48
CA GLY A 56 -3.00 -2.51 -7.01
C GLY A 56 -3.04 -2.60 -5.49
N ASN A 57 -3.03 -3.83 -4.98
CA ASN A 57 -3.00 -4.05 -3.55
C ASN A 57 -1.66 -3.61 -2.96
N ILE A 58 -1.71 -3.03 -1.77
CA ILE A 58 -0.52 -2.62 -1.01
C ILE A 58 -0.07 -3.81 -0.17
N ILE A 59 1.22 -4.12 -0.21
CA ILE A 59 1.81 -5.18 0.60
C ILE A 59 2.65 -4.53 1.69
N LEU A 60 2.27 -4.82 2.93
CA LEU A 60 2.96 -4.41 4.14
C LEU A 60 3.69 -5.61 4.73
N LYS A 61 4.98 -5.44 5.01
CA LYS A 61 5.76 -6.43 5.77
C LYS A 61 6.27 -5.81 7.05
N GLN A 62 6.13 -6.55 8.14
CA GLN A 62 6.57 -6.13 9.46
C GLN A 62 7.19 -7.33 10.18
N GLY A 63 8.23 -7.09 10.98
CA GLY A 63 8.73 -8.10 11.90
C GLY A 63 7.71 -8.36 13.01
N LEU A 64 7.50 -9.63 13.34
CA LEU A 64 6.61 -10.06 14.41
C LEU A 64 6.93 -9.24 15.67
N ALA A 65 5.95 -8.45 16.08
CA ALA A 65 6.03 -7.59 17.25
C ALA A 65 4.92 -7.98 18.22
N ASP A 66 5.00 -7.48 19.46
CA ASP A 66 3.96 -7.74 20.48
C ASP A 66 2.58 -7.13 20.10
N SER A 67 2.54 -6.27 19.08
CA SER A 67 1.32 -5.64 18.59
C SER A 67 0.49 -6.60 17.75
N MET A 68 -0.75 -6.87 18.18
CA MET A 68 -1.71 -7.73 17.46
C MET A 68 -2.60 -6.96 16.47
N VAL A 69 -2.38 -5.65 16.29
CA VAL A 69 -3.29 -4.75 15.55
C VAL A 69 -3.59 -5.24 14.13
N PHE A 70 -2.63 -5.83 13.42
CA PHE A 70 -2.86 -6.33 12.04
C PHE A 70 -3.67 -7.61 12.04
N TYR A 71 -3.34 -8.52 12.95
CA TYR A 71 -4.07 -9.76 13.11
C TYR A 71 -5.52 -9.49 13.52
N GLU A 72 -5.74 -8.59 14.47
CA GLU A 72 -7.08 -8.18 14.89
C GLU A 72 -7.86 -7.55 13.74
N TRP A 73 -7.23 -6.66 12.97
CA TRP A 73 -7.90 -6.00 11.85
C TRP A 73 -8.37 -6.99 10.78
N ILE A 74 -7.56 -8.00 10.44
CA ILE A 74 -8.02 -9.04 9.51
C ILE A 74 -9.02 -10.00 10.17
N ALA A 75 -8.84 -10.35 11.45
CA ALA A 75 -9.73 -11.25 12.18
C ALA A 75 -11.16 -10.67 12.28
N GLU A 76 -11.30 -9.35 12.46
CA GLU A 76 -12.59 -8.66 12.41
C GLU A 76 -13.29 -8.82 11.05
N GLY A 77 -12.52 -8.71 9.96
CA GLY A 77 -13.05 -8.88 8.60
C GLY A 77 -13.37 -10.34 8.25
N VAL A 78 -12.58 -11.30 8.74
CA VAL A 78 -12.82 -12.74 8.51
C VAL A 78 -14.04 -13.23 9.28
N ASN A 79 -14.22 -12.78 10.52
CA ASN A 79 -15.30 -13.23 11.39
C ASN A 79 -16.54 -12.33 11.34
N GLY A 80 -16.50 -11.22 10.60
CA GLY A 80 -17.52 -10.19 10.66
C GLY A 80 -17.52 -9.23 9.47
N ALA A 81 -17.84 -7.97 9.74
CA ALA A 81 -17.90 -6.95 8.71
C ALA A 81 -16.51 -6.36 8.42
N ILE A 82 -16.17 -6.24 7.13
CA ILE A 82 -14.90 -5.64 6.68
C ILE A 82 -14.81 -4.18 7.17
N GLN A 83 -13.87 -3.93 8.07
CA GLN A 83 -13.56 -2.58 8.55
C GLN A 83 -12.61 -1.90 7.58
N ARG A 84 -13.10 -0.85 6.93
CA ARG A 84 -12.32 0.00 6.03
C ARG A 84 -11.67 1.12 6.81
N LYS A 85 -10.38 1.34 6.59
CA LYS A 85 -9.55 2.32 7.28
C LYS A 85 -8.83 3.21 6.27
N THR A 86 -8.33 4.35 6.73
CA THR A 86 -7.44 5.21 5.93
C THR A 86 -5.99 4.92 6.32
N ILE A 87 -5.14 4.62 5.33
CA ILE A 87 -3.71 4.42 5.57
C ILE A 87 -2.96 5.64 5.04
N THR A 88 -2.07 6.20 5.85
CA THR A 88 -1.17 7.26 5.45
C THR A 88 0.26 6.73 5.48
N ILE A 89 0.95 6.77 4.35
CA ILE A 89 2.39 6.48 4.26
C ILE A 89 3.12 7.77 4.03
N THR A 90 4.08 8.08 4.88
CA THR A 90 4.84 9.33 4.83
C THR A 90 6.32 9.02 4.72
N LEU A 91 6.97 9.54 3.68
CA LEU A 91 8.42 9.55 3.56
C LEU A 91 8.98 10.69 4.41
N LEU A 92 10.04 10.39 5.16
CA LEU A 92 10.68 11.33 6.08
C LEU A 92 12.10 11.68 5.60
N ASP A 93 12.51 12.93 5.80
CA ASP A 93 13.89 13.37 5.54
C ASP A 93 14.85 12.94 6.66
N GLU A 94 16.12 13.32 6.53
CA GLU A 94 17.19 13.06 7.50
C GLU A 94 16.90 13.64 8.90
N GLU A 95 16.18 14.77 8.96
CA GLU A 95 15.77 15.47 10.18
C GLU A 95 14.36 15.08 10.67
N GLU A 96 13.74 14.06 10.07
CA GLU A 96 12.36 13.62 10.30
C GLU A 96 11.18 14.53 9.87
N PRO A 97 11.30 15.63 9.09
CA PRO A 97 10.13 16.27 8.51
C PRO A 97 9.50 15.41 7.39
N PRO A 98 8.17 15.47 7.20
CA PRO A 98 7.49 14.76 6.13
C PRO A 98 7.73 15.43 4.77
N GLU A 99 8.27 14.69 3.80
CA GLU A 99 8.58 15.21 2.46
C GLU A 99 7.55 14.84 1.41
N ALA A 100 7.00 13.63 1.52
CA ALA A 100 5.97 13.12 0.65
C ALA A 100 5.04 12.24 1.47
N SER A 101 3.74 12.36 1.24
CA SER A 101 2.76 11.53 1.92
C SER A 101 1.70 11.03 0.93
N TRP A 102 1.35 9.77 1.07
CA TRP A 102 0.36 9.06 0.29
C TRP A 102 -0.77 8.62 1.20
N GLN A 103 -1.96 9.12 0.93
CA GLN A 103 -3.18 8.74 1.62
C GLN A 103 -3.94 7.72 0.78
N VAL A 104 -4.20 6.57 1.38
CA VAL A 104 -4.90 5.43 0.80
C VAL A 104 -6.29 5.36 1.43
N ILE A 105 -7.32 5.39 0.60
CA ILE A 105 -8.72 5.47 1.06
C ILE A 105 -9.40 4.11 0.98
N ASN A 106 -10.32 3.88 1.93
CA ASN A 106 -11.13 2.66 2.02
C ASN A 106 -10.28 1.38 1.99
N ALA A 107 -9.14 1.41 2.66
CA ALA A 107 -8.21 0.30 2.73
C ALA A 107 -8.72 -0.78 3.69
N TRP A 108 -8.53 -2.05 3.36
CA TRP A 108 -8.87 -3.18 4.22
C TRP A 108 -7.99 -4.41 3.92
N PRO A 109 -7.72 -5.29 4.90
CA PRO A 109 -6.82 -6.42 4.73
C PRO A 109 -7.50 -7.52 3.92
N ALA A 110 -6.98 -7.77 2.73
CA ALA A 110 -7.44 -8.84 1.85
C ALA A 110 -6.80 -10.19 2.19
N LYS A 111 -5.56 -10.17 2.69
CA LYS A 111 -4.81 -11.38 3.04
C LYS A 111 -3.80 -11.11 4.14
N TYR A 112 -3.65 -12.08 5.04
CA TYR A 112 -2.61 -12.12 6.05
C TYR A 112 -1.81 -13.41 5.91
N THR A 113 -0.48 -13.31 6.05
CA THR A 113 0.44 -14.44 6.02
C THR A 113 1.30 -14.37 7.28
N ALA A 114 1.13 -15.38 8.14
CA ALA A 114 1.95 -15.59 9.32
C ALA A 114 3.41 -15.93 8.93
N PRO A 115 4.38 -15.71 9.82
CA PRO A 115 5.78 -16.03 9.53
C PRO A 115 5.99 -17.54 9.46
N ASP A 116 6.88 -17.97 8.58
CA ASP A 116 7.38 -19.34 8.57
C ASP A 116 8.29 -19.55 9.79
N LEU A 117 8.02 -20.61 10.57
CA LEU A 117 8.78 -20.91 11.79
C LEU A 117 9.78 -22.04 11.51
N ASN A 118 11.07 -21.73 11.65
CA ASN A 118 12.15 -22.70 11.48
C ASN A 118 13.15 -22.64 12.66
N ALA A 119 13.21 -23.72 13.44
CA ALA A 119 14.10 -23.82 14.60
C ALA A 119 15.60 -23.90 14.26
N THR A 120 15.98 -24.06 12.99
CA THR A 120 17.38 -24.12 12.56
C THR A 120 17.88 -22.82 11.92
N SER A 121 17.04 -21.80 11.78
CA SER A 121 17.39 -20.50 11.18
C SER A 121 17.35 -19.39 12.23
N SER A 122 18.18 -18.36 12.07
CA SER A 122 18.28 -17.20 12.97
C SER A 122 17.78 -15.91 12.29
N GLU A 123 16.66 -16.00 11.60
CA GLU A 123 16.02 -14.88 10.89
C GLU A 123 14.88 -14.27 11.73
N VAL A 124 14.57 -12.99 11.47
CA VAL A 124 13.42 -12.32 12.09
C VAL A 124 12.14 -12.88 11.47
N ALA A 125 11.19 -13.28 12.31
CA ALA A 125 9.86 -13.68 11.86
C ALA A 125 9.16 -12.48 11.20
N ILE A 126 8.79 -12.59 9.92
CA ILE A 126 8.12 -11.53 9.16
C ILE A 126 6.65 -11.91 8.91
N GLU A 127 5.75 -11.03 9.31
CA GLU A 127 4.35 -11.07 8.94
C GLU A 127 4.11 -10.23 7.68
N THR A 128 3.22 -10.71 6.80
CA THR A 128 2.86 -10.01 5.58
C THR A 128 1.35 -9.77 5.53
N LEU A 129 0.96 -8.51 5.29
CA LEU A 129 -0.42 -8.09 5.14
C LEU A 129 -0.64 -7.48 3.75
N GLU A 130 -1.60 -8.01 3.01
CA GLU A 130 -2.04 -7.49 1.72
C GLU A 130 -3.31 -6.66 1.90
N ILE A 131 -3.27 -5.41 1.46
CA ILE A 131 -4.32 -4.43 1.63
C ILE A 131 -4.96 -4.12 0.28
N ALA A 132 -6.26 -4.36 0.17
CA ALA A 132 -7.07 -3.84 -0.93
C ALA A 132 -7.54 -2.43 -0.59
N HIS A 133 -7.66 -1.57 -1.59
CA HIS A 133 -8.10 -0.19 -1.40
C HIS A 133 -8.79 0.37 -2.65
N GLU A 134 -9.49 1.49 -2.50
CA GLU A 134 -10.32 2.08 -3.58
C GLU A 134 -9.72 3.34 -4.18
N GLY A 135 -8.65 3.87 -3.58
CA GLY A 135 -7.94 5.01 -4.14
C GLY A 135 -6.69 5.38 -3.37
N MET A 136 -5.87 6.22 -3.99
CA MET A 136 -4.65 6.78 -3.40
C MET A 136 -4.47 8.21 -3.89
N THR A 137 -4.12 9.12 -2.98
CA THR A 137 -3.81 10.52 -3.27
C THR A 137 -2.48 10.90 -2.64
N ARG A 138 -1.64 11.63 -3.38
CA ARG A 138 -0.43 12.25 -2.83
C ARG A 138 -0.78 13.62 -2.26
N VAL A 139 -0.43 13.87 -1.00
CA VAL A 139 -0.89 15.06 -0.23
C VAL A 139 0.24 16.02 0.18
N LEU A 140 1.50 15.74 -0.21
CA LEU A 140 2.69 16.59 -0.01
C LEU A 140 3.58 16.61 -1.26
#